data_AF-A0A524D398-F1
#
_entry.id   AF-A0A524D398-F1
#
_cell.length_a   1.000
_cell.length_b   1.000
_cell.length_c   1.000
_cell.angle_alpha   90.00
_cell.angle_beta   90.00
_cell.angle_gamma   90.00
#
_symmetry.space_group_name_H-M   'P 1'
#
loop_
_entity.id
_entity.type
_entity.pdbx_description
1 polymer ?
#
loop_
_entity_poly.entity_id
_entity_poly.type
_entity_poly.pdbx_seq_one_letter_code
_entity_poly.pdbx_strand_id
1 'polypeptide(L)'
;MANFKKIRKKTVNYLDRCAFYIDTNNLIEFDLIKRILVKVEDEAIERLNEVLKGLRIYIGGHHRNTGKLGYFTNETYEFDFHKRRLTIFLAPIFKLGFTRWKKTEFGALLRYVWESFCHEIIMALIFAMKINTSLMEEAQGKDLNKFDEVSRNFFDDLLHKYDGYIPRINFISINNKLWKEELPEKFGFLRVLYNREIKQMKKHLAVPRYPQFLKVKIFNELRKIKLGYKYEYNLSELINYCIHNDRFEDFFKNNWKIYKELQREFYYKGKRIVLKFFKEYDIPLKEYRDSANRRHFFITHEIFERVKSVCLQRCIAKLESKYLEGYWEFKAFYAQCPICKTYDINDKVCQEFYFSENYNYFKELLLEGMQNAGSLEELNDESYYFGIPCPDCFSLVRNIQGRFEDLELVKQFVIAYSVCPVCHAKNHKEYLLDFFYEDERAELKELLIKNIKNHNRYEKLNINLGIPCCLCFEELFGEPPAMNLLADLI
;
A
#
# COMPACT_ATOMS: atom_id res chain seq x y z
N MET A 1 -45.80 19.90 38.85
CA MET A 1 -44.96 19.16 37.87
C MET A 1 -44.35 20.17 36.90
N ALA A 2 -43.08 20.53 37.12
CA ALA A 2 -42.42 21.64 36.44
C ALA A 2 -42.01 21.28 35.00
N ASN A 3 -42.46 22.12 34.08
CA ASN A 3 -42.29 22.07 32.64
C ASN A 3 -40.90 22.66 32.28
N PHE A 4 -39.85 21.83 32.24
CA PHE A 4 -38.52 22.26 31.77
C PHE A 4 -38.30 21.88 30.30
N LYS A 5 -38.94 22.61 29.37
CA LYS A 5 -38.38 22.79 28.02
C LYS A 5 -37.40 23.97 28.08
N LYS A 6 -36.20 23.71 28.60
CA LYS A 6 -35.06 24.60 28.40
C LYS A 6 -34.73 24.57 26.90
N ILE A 7 -35.25 25.51 26.14
CA ILE A 7 -34.85 25.74 24.74
C ILE A 7 -33.35 26.04 24.80
N ARG A 8 -32.51 25.04 24.50
CA ARG A 8 -31.06 25.25 24.38
C ARG A 8 -30.87 26.27 23.27
N LYS A 9 -30.40 27.47 23.62
CA LYS A 9 -30.06 28.53 22.66
C LYS A 9 -29.13 27.93 21.61
N LYS A 10 -29.47 28.13 20.33
CA LYS A 10 -28.53 27.89 19.24
C LYS A 10 -27.32 28.78 19.47
N THR A 11 -26.13 28.20 19.49
CA THR A 11 -24.86 28.91 19.57
C THR A 11 -24.46 29.30 18.15
N VAL A 12 -25.05 30.39 17.68
CA VAL A 12 -24.64 31.05 16.45
C VAL A 12 -23.52 32.01 16.82
N ASN A 13 -22.36 31.85 16.20
CA ASN A 13 -21.20 32.70 16.45
C ASN A 13 -20.71 33.33 15.14
N TYR A 14 -20.14 34.52 15.25
CA TYR A 14 -19.40 35.20 14.19
C TYR A 14 -17.95 35.27 14.62
N LEU A 15 -17.04 34.88 13.73
CA LEU A 15 -15.60 35.04 13.95
C LEU A 15 -15.20 36.40 13.37
N ASP A 16 -14.26 37.13 14.00
CA ASP A 16 -13.92 38.51 13.63
C ASP A 16 -13.61 38.73 12.14
N ARG A 17 -13.11 37.69 11.44
CA ARG A 17 -12.80 37.70 10.00
C ARG A 17 -13.90 37.14 9.09
N CYS A 18 -14.95 36.53 9.64
CA CYS A 18 -15.99 35.84 8.86
C CYS A 18 -17.32 36.59 8.92
N ALA A 19 -17.87 36.93 7.75
CA ALA A 19 -19.20 37.53 7.60
C ALA A 19 -20.33 36.49 7.69
N PHE A 20 -20.02 35.20 7.43
CA PHE A 20 -20.97 34.11 7.58
C PHE A 20 -21.05 33.62 9.02
N TYR A 21 -22.22 33.12 9.41
CA TYR A 21 -22.41 32.57 10.76
C TYR A 21 -21.91 31.13 10.87
N ILE A 22 -21.53 30.71 12.07
CA ILE A 22 -21.19 29.31 12.40
C ILE A 22 -22.20 28.79 13.43
N ASP A 23 -23.06 27.86 13.01
CA ASP A 23 -24.03 27.16 13.84
C ASP A 23 -23.52 25.76 14.17
N THR A 24 -22.88 25.61 15.34
CA THR A 24 -22.43 24.30 15.82
C THR A 24 -23.58 23.43 16.32
N ASN A 25 -24.79 23.98 16.47
CA ASN A 25 -25.97 23.34 17.03
C ASN A 25 -25.70 22.66 18.40
N ASN A 26 -24.77 23.20 19.19
CA ASN A 26 -24.25 22.61 20.43
C ASN A 26 -23.71 21.17 20.26
N LEU A 27 -23.36 20.77 19.03
CA LEU A 27 -22.81 19.46 18.72
C LEU A 27 -21.30 19.44 18.92
N ILE A 28 -20.63 20.54 18.63
CA ILE A 28 -19.19 20.67 18.82
C ILE A 28 -18.89 22.01 19.49
N GLU A 29 -17.73 22.10 20.12
CA GLU A 29 -17.26 23.38 20.63
C GLU A 29 -16.86 24.29 19.47
N PHE A 30 -17.18 25.58 19.60
CA PHE A 30 -16.84 26.57 18.59
C PHE A 30 -15.32 26.65 18.34
N ASP A 31 -14.51 26.41 19.38
CA ASP A 31 -13.05 26.44 19.30
C ASP A 31 -12.48 25.44 18.28
N LEU A 32 -13.15 24.31 18.06
CA LEU A 32 -12.74 23.31 17.07
C LEU A 32 -12.75 23.88 15.64
N ILE A 33 -13.80 24.62 15.29
CA ILE A 33 -13.91 25.27 13.98
C ILE A 33 -12.99 26.48 13.91
N LYS A 34 -12.91 27.25 15.00
CA LYS A 34 -12.03 28.42 15.10
C LYS A 34 -10.58 28.06 14.79
N ARG A 35 -10.05 26.97 15.36
CA ARG A 35 -8.68 26.47 15.12
C ARG A 35 -8.36 26.22 13.65
N ILE A 36 -9.36 25.84 12.86
CA ILE A 36 -9.22 25.65 11.40
C ILE A 36 -9.25 27.01 10.70
N LEU A 37 -10.27 27.81 10.97
CA LEU A 37 -10.51 29.08 10.27
C LEU A 37 -9.42 30.14 10.51
N VAL A 38 -8.78 30.16 11.69
CA VAL A 38 -7.66 31.09 11.96
C VAL A 38 -6.40 30.76 11.16
N LYS A 39 -6.32 29.58 10.54
CA LYS A 39 -5.21 29.18 9.67
C LYS A 39 -5.53 29.38 8.18
N VAL A 40 -6.75 29.80 7.85
CA VAL A 40 -7.16 30.12 6.48
C VAL A 40 -6.71 31.56 6.19
N GLU A 41 -6.02 31.74 5.06
CA GLU A 41 -5.51 33.04 4.61
C GLU A 41 -6.64 34.03 4.36
N ASP A 42 -6.35 35.32 4.51
CA ASP A 42 -7.39 36.37 4.50
C ASP A 42 -8.10 36.45 3.14
N GLU A 43 -7.37 36.31 2.01
CA GLU A 43 -7.95 36.23 0.66
C GLU A 43 -8.95 35.06 0.52
N ALA A 44 -8.63 33.92 1.14
CA ALA A 44 -9.52 32.75 1.13
C ALA A 44 -10.76 32.97 2.00
N ILE A 45 -10.61 33.70 3.12
CA ILE A 45 -11.72 34.08 3.98
C ILE A 45 -12.65 35.09 3.29
N GLU A 46 -12.10 36.09 2.59
CA GLU A 46 -12.87 37.01 1.76
C GLU A 46 -13.69 36.24 0.72
N ARG A 47 -13.07 35.30 0.01
CA ARG A 47 -13.78 34.44 -0.94
C ARG A 47 -14.88 33.61 -0.28
N LEU A 48 -14.65 33.06 0.91
CA LEU A 48 -15.68 32.34 1.66
C LEU A 48 -16.83 33.26 2.07
N ASN A 49 -16.56 34.50 2.47
CA ASN A 49 -17.57 35.50 2.80
C ASN A 49 -18.45 35.84 1.58
N GLU A 50 -17.90 35.86 0.37
CA GLU A 50 -18.64 36.07 -0.87
C GLU A 50 -19.59 34.94 -1.23
N VAL A 51 -19.29 33.69 -0.83
CA VAL A 51 -20.05 32.50 -1.23
C VAL A 51 -20.97 32.01 -0.11
N LEU A 52 -20.55 32.08 1.15
CA LEU A 52 -21.29 31.54 2.29
C LEU A 52 -22.11 32.61 3.01
N LYS A 53 -23.31 32.23 3.43
CA LYS A 53 -24.09 32.92 4.46
C LYS A 53 -24.02 32.20 5.81
N GLY A 54 -23.72 30.90 5.81
CA GLY A 54 -23.49 30.17 7.06
C GLY A 54 -22.88 28.78 6.90
N LEU A 55 -22.24 28.33 7.99
CA LEU A 55 -21.72 26.98 8.19
C LEU A 55 -22.50 26.32 9.31
N ARG A 56 -23.00 25.11 9.09
CA ARG A 56 -23.80 24.36 10.05
C ARG A 56 -23.23 22.98 10.32
N ILE A 57 -23.26 22.56 11.58
CA ILE A 57 -22.85 21.22 11.99
C ILE A 57 -24.08 20.35 12.24
N TYR A 58 -24.02 19.10 11.78
CA TYR A 58 -25.09 18.12 11.90
C TYR A 58 -24.56 16.73 12.26
N ILE A 59 -25.37 15.91 12.94
CA ILE A 59 -24.95 14.56 13.34
C ILE A 59 -25.16 13.53 12.22
N GLY A 60 -26.34 13.53 11.60
CA GLY A 60 -26.81 12.44 10.73
C GLY A 60 -26.04 12.31 9.41
N GLY A 61 -26.13 11.15 8.76
CA GLY A 61 -25.36 10.80 7.55
C GLY A 61 -26.17 10.37 6.33
N HIS A 62 -27.51 10.47 6.36
CA HIS A 62 -28.29 10.38 5.14
C HIS A 62 -28.47 11.79 4.60
N HIS A 63 -27.88 12.07 3.44
CA HIS A 63 -28.12 13.29 2.68
C HIS A 63 -29.63 13.50 2.56
N ARG A 64 -30.15 14.50 3.26
CA ARG A 64 -31.60 14.76 3.27
C ARG A 64 -32.09 15.26 1.91
N ASN A 65 -31.15 15.60 1.05
CA ASN A 65 -31.36 16.38 -0.17
C ASN A 65 -30.66 15.78 -1.39
N THR A 66 -30.21 14.52 -1.37
CA THR A 66 -29.75 13.86 -2.61
C THR A 66 -30.89 13.86 -3.62
N GLY A 67 -30.61 14.33 -4.84
CA GLY A 67 -31.59 14.47 -5.91
C GLY A 67 -32.51 15.69 -5.79
N LYS A 68 -32.27 16.59 -4.84
CA LYS A 68 -33.02 17.86 -4.75
C LYS A 68 -32.31 18.97 -5.52
N LEU A 69 -33.12 19.80 -6.16
CA LEU A 69 -32.64 20.96 -6.91
C LEU A 69 -31.94 21.99 -6.00
N GLY A 70 -30.81 22.52 -6.44
CA GLY A 70 -30.03 23.51 -5.70
C GLY A 70 -29.26 22.95 -4.52
N TYR A 71 -29.02 21.64 -4.49
CA TYR A 71 -28.17 20.99 -3.51
C TYR A 71 -27.02 20.26 -4.19
N PHE A 72 -25.81 20.49 -3.71
CA PHE A 72 -24.68 19.59 -3.93
C PHE A 72 -24.43 18.77 -2.67
N THR A 73 -24.28 17.46 -2.82
CA THR A 73 -24.06 16.52 -1.71
C THR A 73 -22.75 15.75 -1.90
N ASN A 74 -21.97 15.67 -0.83
CA ASN A 74 -20.80 14.83 -0.66
C ASN A 74 -20.99 13.99 0.61
N GLU A 75 -20.28 12.87 0.76
CA GLU A 75 -20.39 11.96 1.92
C GLU A 75 -20.34 12.70 3.28
N THR A 76 -19.50 13.73 3.40
CA THR A 76 -19.26 14.45 4.67
C THR A 76 -19.85 15.85 4.76
N TYR A 77 -20.37 16.41 3.66
CA TYR A 77 -20.97 17.74 3.65
C TYR A 77 -22.00 17.94 2.54
N GLU A 78 -22.87 18.93 2.67
CA GLU A 78 -23.76 19.40 1.60
C GLU A 78 -23.73 20.93 1.50
N PHE A 79 -23.89 21.45 0.27
CA PHE A 79 -24.04 22.88 0.01
C PHE A 79 -25.45 23.17 -0.51
N ASP A 80 -26.14 24.09 0.17
CA ASP A 80 -27.48 24.58 -0.14
C ASP A 80 -27.36 25.91 -0.89
N PHE A 81 -27.58 25.92 -2.21
CA PHE A 81 -27.42 27.12 -3.04
C PHE A 81 -28.49 28.17 -2.77
N HIS A 82 -29.70 27.76 -2.39
CA HIS A 82 -30.80 28.67 -2.03
C HIS A 82 -30.46 29.50 -0.79
N LYS A 83 -29.85 28.86 0.21
CA LYS A 83 -29.50 29.50 1.49
C LYS A 83 -28.04 29.91 1.58
N ARG A 84 -27.24 29.57 0.58
CA ARG A 84 -25.78 29.74 0.57
C ARG A 84 -25.14 29.17 1.83
N ARG A 85 -25.53 27.94 2.17
CA ARG A 85 -25.19 27.32 3.47
C ARG A 85 -24.47 26.01 3.28
N LEU A 86 -23.31 25.89 3.93
CA LEU A 86 -22.55 24.65 4.01
C LEU A 86 -22.94 23.87 5.27
N THR A 87 -23.31 22.60 5.12
CA THR A 87 -23.66 21.72 6.25
C THR A 87 -22.65 20.57 6.33
N ILE A 88 -22.05 20.38 7.51
CA ILE A 88 -21.03 19.35 7.78
C ILE A 88 -21.65 18.21 8.61
N PHE A 89 -21.39 16.96 8.22
CA PHE A 89 -21.95 15.76 8.84
C PHE A 89 -20.93 15.02 9.72
N LEU A 90 -21.14 15.03 11.04
CA LEU A 90 -20.21 14.44 12.01
C LEU A 90 -20.13 12.92 11.97
N ALA A 91 -21.24 12.20 11.74
CA ALA A 91 -21.22 10.74 11.73
C ALA A 91 -20.41 10.15 10.55
N PRO A 92 -20.59 10.62 9.30
CA PRO A 92 -19.72 10.24 8.18
C PRO A 92 -18.25 10.56 8.44
N ILE A 93 -17.93 11.77 8.92
CA ILE A 93 -16.55 12.17 9.27
C ILE A 93 -15.93 11.24 10.32
N PHE A 94 -16.67 10.91 11.38
CA PHE A 94 -16.22 9.96 12.39
C PHE A 94 -15.95 8.58 11.78
N LYS A 95 -16.85 8.10 10.91
CA LYS A 95 -16.72 6.80 10.23
C LYS A 95 -15.49 6.76 9.33
N LEU A 96 -15.17 7.86 8.64
CA LEU A 96 -13.93 7.98 7.86
C LEU A 96 -12.71 7.88 8.78
N GLY A 97 -12.66 8.66 9.86
CA GLY A 97 -11.56 8.61 10.83
C GLY A 97 -11.39 7.22 11.46
N PHE A 98 -12.49 6.55 11.78
CA PHE A 98 -12.47 5.18 12.29
C PHE A 98 -11.97 4.17 11.25
N THR A 99 -12.38 4.32 9.99
CA THR A 99 -11.92 3.47 8.88
C THR A 99 -10.44 3.66 8.62
N ARG A 100 -9.97 4.92 8.60
CA ARG A 100 -8.53 5.27 8.46
C ARG A 100 -7.73 4.66 9.59
N TRP A 101 -8.16 4.91 10.84
CA TRP A 101 -7.54 4.31 12.01
C TRP A 101 -7.46 2.80 11.85
N LYS A 102 -8.55 2.09 11.52
CA LYS A 102 -8.56 0.63 11.35
C LYS A 102 -7.50 0.11 10.38
N LYS A 103 -7.22 0.82 9.29
CA LYS A 103 -6.28 0.42 8.23
C LYS A 103 -4.80 0.68 8.55
N THR A 104 -4.47 1.51 9.55
CA THR A 104 -3.06 1.81 9.92
C THR A 104 -2.55 0.89 11.04
N GLU A 105 -1.24 0.77 11.25
CA GLU A 105 -0.70 -0.07 12.34
C GLU A 105 -0.39 0.70 13.64
N PHE A 106 -0.67 2.01 13.68
CA PHE A 106 -0.28 2.91 14.76
C PHE A 106 -1.27 4.05 14.98
N GLY A 107 -1.07 4.79 16.08
CA GLY A 107 -1.81 6.02 16.39
C GLY A 107 -3.11 5.81 17.18
N ALA A 108 -3.63 6.92 17.69
CA ALA A 108 -4.83 6.92 18.53
C ALA A 108 -6.08 7.18 17.69
N LEU A 109 -7.18 6.46 17.95
CA LEU A 109 -8.44 6.67 17.21
C LEU A 109 -8.92 8.12 17.31
N LEU A 110 -8.82 8.74 18.48
CA LEU A 110 -9.25 10.12 18.68
C LEU A 110 -8.48 11.13 17.81
N ARG A 111 -7.20 10.85 17.54
CA ARG A 111 -6.36 11.61 16.60
C ARG A 111 -6.84 11.48 15.16
N TYR A 112 -7.09 10.26 14.70
CA TYR A 112 -7.64 10.05 13.35
C TYR A 112 -9.03 10.69 13.18
N VAL A 113 -9.85 10.68 14.22
CA VAL A 113 -11.14 11.38 14.23
C VAL A 113 -10.94 12.90 14.14
N TRP A 114 -10.00 13.46 14.90
CA TRP A 114 -9.65 14.89 14.84
C TRP A 114 -9.13 15.30 13.46
N GLU A 115 -8.14 14.57 12.94
CA GLU A 115 -7.55 14.82 11.63
C GLU A 115 -8.58 14.71 10.51
N SER A 116 -9.46 13.69 10.58
CA SER A 116 -10.54 13.56 9.60
C SER A 116 -11.54 14.70 9.72
N PHE A 117 -11.89 15.13 10.93
CA PHE A 117 -12.73 16.30 11.12
C PHE A 117 -12.14 17.56 10.50
N CYS A 118 -10.86 17.83 10.75
CA CYS A 118 -10.17 18.96 10.14
C CYS A 118 -10.13 18.85 8.62
N HIS A 119 -9.67 17.70 8.11
CA HIS A 119 -9.54 17.46 6.68
C HIS A 119 -10.85 17.67 5.93
N GLU A 120 -11.95 17.07 6.40
CA GLU A 120 -13.24 17.14 5.72
C GLU A 120 -13.84 18.56 5.76
N ILE A 121 -13.62 19.31 6.84
CA ILE A 121 -14.01 20.73 6.88
C ILE A 121 -13.19 21.55 5.90
N ILE A 122 -11.87 21.35 5.84
CA ILE A 122 -11.00 22.07 4.91
C ILE A 122 -11.43 21.78 3.47
N MET A 123 -11.68 20.51 3.14
CA MET A 123 -12.17 20.11 1.81
C MET A 123 -13.52 20.77 1.47
N ALA A 124 -14.44 20.83 2.43
CA ALA A 124 -15.73 21.49 2.25
C ALA A 124 -15.60 23.02 2.04
N LEU A 125 -14.65 23.67 2.72
CA LEU A 125 -14.35 25.09 2.54
C LEU A 125 -13.67 25.35 1.19
N ILE A 126 -12.71 24.51 0.77
CA ILE A 126 -12.08 24.57 -0.56
C ILE A 126 -13.15 24.46 -1.64
N PHE A 127 -14.07 23.50 -1.49
CA PHE A 127 -15.20 23.35 -2.40
C PHE A 127 -16.02 24.64 -2.50
N ALA A 128 -16.41 25.22 -1.35
CA ALA A 128 -17.20 26.45 -1.33
C ALA A 128 -16.46 27.61 -2.03
N MET A 129 -15.15 27.74 -1.87
CA MET A 129 -14.37 28.80 -2.51
C MET A 129 -14.36 28.72 -4.05
N LYS A 130 -14.45 27.50 -4.59
CA LYS A 130 -14.44 27.24 -6.03
C LYS A 130 -15.75 27.62 -6.72
N ILE A 131 -16.85 27.75 -5.97
CA ILE A 131 -18.18 28.03 -6.53
C ILE A 131 -18.18 29.35 -7.29
N ASN A 132 -18.48 29.34 -8.59
CA ASN A 132 -18.66 30.53 -9.40
C ASN A 132 -19.96 31.26 -8.98
N THR A 133 -19.81 32.49 -8.49
CA THR A 133 -20.92 33.26 -7.94
C THR A 133 -21.94 33.68 -9.00
N SER A 134 -21.54 33.81 -10.28
CA SER A 134 -22.46 34.14 -11.37
C SER A 134 -23.41 32.99 -11.74
N LEU A 135 -23.03 31.75 -11.41
CA LEU A 135 -23.83 30.55 -11.72
C LEU A 135 -24.64 30.05 -10.52
N MET A 136 -24.54 30.71 -9.36
CA MET A 136 -25.23 30.26 -8.13
C MET A 136 -26.75 30.31 -8.24
N GLU A 137 -27.31 31.28 -8.95
CA GLU A 137 -28.76 31.38 -9.16
C GLU A 137 -29.25 30.25 -10.07
N GLU A 138 -28.56 29.98 -11.17
CA GLU A 138 -28.89 28.87 -12.06
C GLU A 138 -28.77 27.51 -11.34
N ALA A 139 -27.75 27.35 -10.49
CA ALA A 139 -27.53 26.15 -9.70
C ALA A 139 -28.73 25.80 -8.80
N GLN A 140 -29.50 26.79 -8.33
CA GLN A 140 -30.70 26.58 -7.50
C GLN A 140 -31.77 25.74 -8.21
N GLY A 141 -31.82 25.81 -9.54
CA GLY A 141 -32.80 25.10 -10.38
C GLY A 141 -32.34 23.73 -10.89
N LYS A 142 -31.11 23.29 -10.58
CA LYS A 142 -30.52 22.05 -11.12
C LYS A 142 -30.31 20.98 -10.07
N ASP A 143 -30.38 19.72 -10.49
CA ASP A 143 -29.98 18.58 -9.68
C ASP A 143 -28.48 18.29 -9.88
N LEU A 144 -27.65 18.92 -9.06
CA LEU A 144 -26.19 18.87 -9.15
C LEU A 144 -25.59 17.52 -8.74
N ASN A 145 -26.42 16.55 -8.37
CA ASN A 145 -25.98 15.20 -8.00
C ASN A 145 -26.24 14.19 -9.10
N LYS A 146 -26.81 14.60 -10.23
CA LYS A 146 -26.94 13.73 -11.40
C LYS A 146 -25.59 13.62 -12.11
N PHE A 147 -25.29 12.39 -12.53
CA PHE A 147 -24.07 12.06 -13.24
C PHE A 147 -24.25 12.06 -14.77
N ASP A 148 -25.26 12.75 -15.30
CA ASP A 148 -25.39 12.99 -16.75
C ASP A 148 -24.40 14.05 -17.25
N GLU A 149 -24.09 14.03 -18.54
CA GLU A 149 -23.09 14.90 -19.16
C GLU A 149 -23.41 16.38 -18.99
N VAL A 150 -24.69 16.77 -19.10
CA VAL A 150 -25.13 18.17 -18.98
C VAL A 150 -24.93 18.67 -17.55
N SER A 151 -25.34 17.87 -16.56
CA SER A 151 -25.13 18.19 -15.14
C SER A 151 -23.65 18.24 -14.78
N ARG A 152 -22.80 17.37 -15.35
CA ARG A 152 -21.35 17.40 -15.13
C ARG A 152 -20.72 18.66 -15.72
N ASN A 153 -21.01 18.99 -16.98
CA ASN A 153 -20.45 20.19 -17.62
C ASN A 153 -20.83 21.45 -16.84
N PHE A 154 -22.10 21.58 -16.45
CA PHE A 154 -22.54 22.70 -15.61
C PHE A 154 -21.83 22.70 -14.24
N PHE A 155 -21.66 21.54 -13.62
CA PHE A 155 -20.99 21.43 -12.33
C PHE A 155 -19.50 21.79 -12.43
N ASP A 156 -18.85 21.43 -13.53
CA ASP A 156 -17.46 21.82 -13.81
C ASP A 156 -17.36 23.33 -14.00
N ASP A 157 -18.26 23.95 -14.77
CA ASP A 157 -18.37 25.43 -14.92
C ASP A 157 -18.68 26.12 -13.58
N LEU A 158 -19.50 25.49 -12.74
CA LEU A 158 -19.84 25.98 -11.41
C LEU A 158 -18.63 25.95 -10.48
N LEU A 159 -17.67 25.03 -10.67
CA LEU A 159 -16.47 24.90 -9.83
C LEU A 159 -15.19 25.46 -10.48
N HIS A 160 -15.24 25.85 -11.75
CA HIS A 160 -14.14 26.45 -12.48
C HIS A 160 -14.47 27.91 -12.83
N LYS A 161 -13.65 28.82 -12.32
CA LYS A 161 -13.58 30.17 -12.88
C LYS A 161 -12.61 30.12 -14.06
N TYR A 162 -13.04 30.53 -15.25
CA TYR A 162 -12.11 30.88 -16.32
C TYR A 162 -11.14 31.98 -15.82
N ASP A 163 -9.84 31.71 -15.93
CA ASP A 163 -8.65 32.59 -15.88
C ASP A 163 -8.26 33.38 -14.61
N GLY A 164 -8.91 33.18 -13.45
CA GLY A 164 -8.49 33.83 -12.19
C GLY A 164 -7.88 32.87 -11.17
N TYR A 165 -6.69 33.20 -10.63
CA TYR A 165 -6.05 32.47 -9.53
C TYR A 165 -7.05 32.26 -8.37
N ILE A 166 -7.54 31.04 -8.18
CA ILE A 166 -8.34 30.71 -6.99
C ILE A 166 -7.39 30.84 -5.80
N PRO A 167 -7.68 31.71 -4.81
CA PRO A 167 -6.86 31.81 -3.61
C PRO A 167 -6.69 30.41 -3.04
N ARG A 168 -5.45 29.93 -3.01
CA ARG A 168 -5.20 28.59 -2.49
C ARG A 168 -5.45 28.68 -0.99
N ILE A 169 -6.38 27.88 -0.45
CA ILE A 169 -6.24 27.52 0.96
C ILE A 169 -4.87 26.87 1.03
N ASN A 170 -3.98 27.43 1.83
CA ASN A 170 -2.63 26.94 2.01
C ASN A 170 -2.70 25.57 2.68
N PHE A 171 -2.98 24.56 1.86
CA PHE A 171 -3.22 23.18 2.25
C PHE A 171 -1.97 22.63 2.93
N ILE A 172 -0.80 23.16 2.56
CA ILE A 172 0.49 22.90 3.19
C ILE A 172 0.52 23.45 4.62
N SER A 173 0.07 24.68 4.86
CA SER A 173 0.06 25.27 6.22
C SER A 173 -0.90 24.56 7.17
N ILE A 174 -2.04 24.08 6.68
CA ILE A 174 -3.04 23.39 7.52
C ILE A 174 -2.69 21.91 7.63
N ASN A 175 -2.55 21.17 6.53
CA ASN A 175 -2.30 19.73 6.56
C ASN A 175 -0.94 19.35 7.18
N ASN A 176 0.15 20.06 6.85
CA ASN A 176 1.48 19.81 7.46
C ASN A 176 1.62 20.40 8.87
N LYS A 177 0.61 21.06 9.43
CA LYS A 177 0.61 21.48 10.84
C LYS A 177 -0.48 20.80 11.66
N LEU A 178 -1.42 20.06 11.07
CA LEU A 178 -2.45 19.36 11.84
C LEU A 178 -1.88 18.33 12.82
N TRP A 179 -0.74 17.71 12.49
CA TRP A 179 0.01 16.88 13.43
C TRP A 179 0.66 17.71 14.57
N LYS A 180 0.97 19.00 14.36
CA LYS A 180 1.44 19.88 15.44
C LYS A 180 0.33 20.33 16.38
N GLU A 181 -0.94 20.16 15.99
CA GLU A 181 -2.06 20.54 16.84
C GLU A 181 -2.27 19.51 17.95
N GLU A 182 -2.38 19.97 19.18
CA GLU A 182 -2.79 19.11 20.28
C GLU A 182 -4.24 18.63 20.12
N LEU A 183 -4.55 17.46 20.67
CA LEU A 183 -5.94 17.01 20.73
C LEU A 183 -6.76 18.00 21.57
N PRO A 184 -7.88 18.50 21.04
CA PRO A 184 -8.79 19.31 21.83
C PRO A 184 -9.30 18.53 23.06
N GLU A 185 -9.39 19.18 24.21
CA GLU A 185 -9.91 18.53 25.42
C GLU A 185 -11.36 18.06 25.24
N LYS A 186 -12.13 18.80 24.44
CA LYS A 186 -13.57 18.61 24.27
C LYS A 186 -13.93 18.49 22.78
N PHE A 187 -14.32 17.27 22.43
CA PHE A 187 -14.74 16.89 21.07
C PHE A 187 -16.26 17.04 20.81
N GLY A 188 -17.02 17.50 21.82
CA GLY A 188 -18.48 17.52 21.76
C GLY A 188 -19.08 16.16 21.39
N PHE A 189 -19.91 16.13 20.36
CA PHE A 189 -20.64 14.95 19.89
C PHE A 189 -19.74 13.91 19.23
N LEU A 190 -18.57 14.30 18.68
CA LEU A 190 -17.57 13.33 18.22
C LEU A 190 -17.11 12.43 19.37
N ARG A 191 -17.06 12.94 20.61
CA ARG A 191 -16.77 12.11 21.81
C ARG A 191 -17.88 11.09 22.08
N VAL A 192 -19.13 11.44 21.79
CA VAL A 192 -20.27 10.52 21.95
C VAL A 192 -20.16 9.37 20.95
N LEU A 193 -19.87 9.68 19.68
CA LEU A 193 -19.64 8.67 18.63
C LEU A 193 -18.45 7.77 18.99
N TYR A 194 -17.34 8.38 19.38
CA TYR A 194 -16.15 7.69 19.87
C TYR A 194 -16.47 6.73 21.03
N ASN A 195 -17.16 7.20 22.08
CA ASN A 195 -17.50 6.38 23.24
C ASN A 195 -18.43 5.20 22.88
N ARG A 196 -19.39 5.43 21.98
CA ARG A 196 -20.24 4.36 21.46
C ARG A 196 -19.40 3.30 20.77
N GLU A 197 -18.42 3.70 19.98
CA GLU A 197 -17.57 2.78 19.24
C GLU A 197 -16.58 2.03 20.12
N ILE A 198 -16.01 2.70 21.14
CA ILE A 198 -15.26 2.00 22.20
C ILE A 198 -16.11 0.92 22.87
N LYS A 199 -17.39 1.21 23.17
CA LYS A 199 -18.30 0.24 23.78
C LYS A 199 -18.57 -0.95 22.86
N GLN A 200 -18.72 -0.71 21.55
CA GLN A 200 -18.87 -1.77 20.55
C GLN A 200 -17.60 -2.62 20.45
N MET A 201 -16.43 -1.99 20.30
CA MET A 201 -15.15 -2.69 20.23
C MET A 201 -14.88 -3.57 21.45
N LYS A 202 -15.26 -3.14 22.66
CA LYS A 202 -15.18 -3.98 23.86
C LYS A 202 -16.01 -5.26 23.76
N LYS A 203 -17.21 -5.19 23.17
CA LYS A 203 -18.04 -6.40 22.93
C LYS A 203 -17.37 -7.33 21.92
N HIS A 204 -16.74 -6.75 20.90
CA HIS A 204 -16.06 -7.51 19.85
C HIS A 204 -14.78 -8.23 20.32
N LEU A 205 -14.11 -7.75 21.38
CA LEU A 205 -12.95 -8.44 21.96
C LEU A 205 -13.28 -9.86 22.46
N ALA A 206 -14.52 -10.11 22.87
CA ALA A 206 -14.98 -11.43 23.30
C ALA A 206 -15.25 -12.39 22.13
N VAL A 207 -15.28 -11.90 20.88
CA VAL A 207 -15.58 -12.71 19.70
C VAL A 207 -14.30 -13.38 19.19
N PRO A 208 -14.24 -14.72 19.08
CA PRO A 208 -13.04 -15.43 18.63
C PRO A 208 -12.54 -14.99 17.25
N ARG A 209 -13.47 -14.67 16.33
CA ARG A 209 -13.20 -14.34 14.91
C ARG A 209 -12.44 -13.05 14.65
N TYR A 210 -12.19 -12.20 15.64
CA TYR A 210 -11.41 -10.97 15.41
C TYR A 210 -9.92 -11.27 15.19
N PRO A 211 -9.29 -10.72 14.14
CA PRO A 211 -7.85 -10.84 13.92
C PRO A 211 -7.04 -10.36 15.12
N GLN A 212 -5.92 -11.06 15.41
CA GLN A 212 -5.11 -10.78 16.59
C GLN A 212 -4.54 -9.36 16.60
N PHE A 213 -4.11 -8.85 15.44
CA PHE A 213 -3.59 -7.47 15.31
C PHE A 213 -4.65 -6.44 15.74
N LEU A 214 -5.90 -6.63 15.31
CA LEU A 214 -7.00 -5.72 15.64
C LEU A 214 -7.35 -5.78 17.13
N LYS A 215 -7.27 -6.97 17.75
CA LYS A 215 -7.42 -7.10 19.21
C LYS A 215 -6.34 -6.30 19.95
N VAL A 216 -5.06 -6.45 19.56
CA VAL A 216 -3.93 -5.71 20.16
C VAL A 216 -4.14 -4.21 20.03
N LYS A 217 -4.56 -3.76 18.85
CA LYS A 217 -4.85 -2.35 18.57
C LYS A 217 -5.98 -1.79 19.43
N ILE A 218 -7.09 -2.53 19.59
CA ILE A 218 -8.18 -2.14 20.48
C ILE A 218 -7.68 -2.07 21.93
N PHE A 219 -6.90 -3.06 22.39
CA PHE A 219 -6.32 -3.02 23.74
C PHE A 219 -5.42 -1.81 23.96
N ASN A 220 -4.61 -1.44 22.97
CA ASN A 220 -3.79 -0.24 23.02
C ASN A 220 -4.66 1.02 23.14
N GLU A 221 -5.74 1.12 22.36
CA GLU A 221 -6.68 2.24 22.46
C GLU A 221 -7.32 2.34 23.85
N LEU A 222 -7.74 1.21 24.43
CA LEU A 222 -8.27 1.17 25.79
C LEU A 222 -7.26 1.62 26.86
N ARG A 223 -5.98 1.34 26.67
CA ARG A 223 -4.91 1.83 27.56
C ARG A 223 -4.72 3.33 27.43
N LYS A 224 -4.77 3.88 26.21
CA LYS A 224 -4.70 5.33 25.96
C LYS A 224 -5.84 6.05 26.68
N ILE A 225 -7.06 5.50 26.66
CA ILE A 225 -8.20 6.00 27.44
C ILE A 225 -7.88 6.04 28.93
N LYS A 226 -7.37 4.94 29.49
CA LYS A 226 -7.06 4.84 30.93
C LYS A 226 -5.98 5.83 31.35
N LEU A 227 -5.06 6.17 30.44
CA LEU A 227 -4.01 7.17 30.64
C LEU A 227 -4.45 8.60 30.29
N GLY A 228 -5.75 8.84 30.09
CA GLY A 228 -6.28 10.17 29.80
C GLY A 228 -5.83 10.76 28.46
N TYR A 229 -5.47 9.93 27.48
CA TYR A 229 -4.99 10.35 26.15
C TYR A 229 -3.72 11.23 26.13
N LYS A 230 -3.05 11.44 27.25
CA LYS A 230 -1.75 12.13 27.29
C LYS A 230 -0.70 11.46 26.39
N TYR A 231 -0.87 10.16 26.14
CA TYR A 231 0.01 9.37 25.30
C TYR A 231 -0.78 8.73 24.17
N GLU A 232 -0.60 9.27 22.97
CA GLU A 232 -1.34 8.85 21.78
C GLU A 232 -0.71 7.61 21.10
N TYR A 233 0.52 7.29 21.47
CA TYR A 233 1.29 6.20 20.89
C TYR A 233 1.91 5.34 21.99
N ASN A 234 1.96 4.04 21.75
CA ASN A 234 2.85 3.15 22.48
C ASN A 234 4.10 2.85 21.66
N LEU A 235 5.15 2.41 22.34
CA LEU A 235 6.42 2.09 21.69
C LEU A 235 6.28 0.97 20.65
N SER A 236 5.39 0.00 20.88
CA SER A 236 5.13 -1.08 19.93
C SER A 236 4.56 -0.55 18.61
N GLU A 237 3.73 0.49 18.64
CA GLU A 237 3.21 1.16 17.44
C GLU A 237 4.33 1.87 16.67
N LEU A 238 5.30 2.49 17.35
CA LEU A 238 6.50 3.05 16.71
C LEU A 238 7.39 1.95 16.09
N ILE A 239 7.54 0.81 16.76
CA ILE A 239 8.30 -0.32 16.22
C ILE A 239 7.58 -0.89 15.00
N ASN A 240 6.25 -1.05 15.06
CA ASN A 240 5.44 -1.49 13.94
C ASN A 240 5.56 -0.54 12.76
N TYR A 241 5.52 0.79 12.99
CA TYR A 241 5.80 1.78 11.95
C TYR A 241 7.15 1.55 11.26
N CYS A 242 8.18 1.15 12.02
CA CYS A 242 9.50 0.90 11.47
C CYS A 242 9.57 -0.40 10.63
N ILE A 243 8.91 -1.48 11.06
CA ILE A 243 9.04 -2.81 10.43
C ILE A 243 7.99 -3.11 9.36
N HIS A 244 6.85 -2.39 9.37
CA HIS A 244 5.80 -2.48 8.36
C HIS A 244 5.94 -1.39 7.28
N ASN A 245 7.17 -0.92 7.06
CA ASN A 245 7.47 -0.04 5.95
C ASN A 245 7.58 -0.87 4.66
N ASP A 246 7.18 -0.28 3.53
CA ASP A 246 7.20 -0.94 2.22
C ASP A 246 8.53 -1.64 1.92
N ARG A 247 9.66 -1.04 2.34
CA ARG A 247 11.01 -1.61 2.16
C ARG A 247 11.20 -2.98 2.83
N PHE A 248 10.53 -3.23 3.94
CA PHE A 248 10.56 -4.54 4.62
C PHE A 248 9.40 -5.44 4.19
N GLU A 249 8.23 -4.89 3.88
CA GLU A 249 7.11 -5.70 3.39
C GLU A 249 7.46 -6.41 2.08
N ASP A 250 8.20 -5.77 1.18
CA ASP A 250 8.67 -6.41 -0.06
C ASP A 250 9.62 -7.59 0.22
N PHE A 251 10.46 -7.47 1.25
CA PHE A 251 11.31 -8.57 1.72
C PHE A 251 10.47 -9.74 2.25
N PHE A 252 9.40 -9.42 2.98
CA PHE A 252 8.55 -10.42 3.61
C PHE A 252 7.60 -11.12 2.64
N LYS A 253 7.10 -10.43 1.60
CA LYS A 253 6.18 -10.98 0.60
C LYS A 253 6.69 -12.26 -0.05
N ASN A 254 8.01 -12.35 -0.26
CA ASN A 254 8.63 -13.50 -0.92
C ASN A 254 8.81 -14.72 0.01
N ASN A 255 8.52 -14.59 1.31
CA ASN A 255 8.82 -15.60 2.34
C ASN A 255 7.61 -15.88 3.25
N TRP A 256 6.45 -16.24 2.71
CA TRP A 256 5.19 -16.30 3.45
C TRP A 256 5.19 -17.29 4.62
N LYS A 257 5.90 -18.44 4.53
CA LYS A 257 5.96 -19.43 5.62
C LYS A 257 6.77 -18.92 6.81
N ILE A 258 7.86 -18.23 6.53
CA ILE A 258 8.79 -17.68 7.55
C ILE A 258 8.38 -16.26 7.97
N TYR A 259 7.46 -15.62 7.25
CA TYR A 259 6.97 -14.25 7.45
C TYR A 259 6.76 -13.92 8.92
N LYS A 260 6.02 -14.76 9.65
CA LYS A 260 5.67 -14.51 11.06
C LYS A 260 6.88 -14.58 11.98
N GLU A 261 7.82 -15.49 11.70
CA GLU A 261 9.02 -15.68 12.51
C GLU A 261 9.98 -14.50 12.29
N LEU A 262 10.19 -14.16 11.03
CA LEU A 262 11.04 -13.06 10.60
C LEU A 262 10.50 -11.72 11.09
N GLN A 263 9.19 -11.46 10.92
CA GLN A 263 8.53 -10.27 11.42
C GLN A 263 8.69 -10.15 12.95
N ARG A 264 8.56 -11.26 13.68
CA ARG A 264 8.77 -11.30 15.14
C ARG A 264 10.22 -11.00 15.49
N GLU A 265 11.18 -11.52 14.74
CA GLU A 265 12.60 -11.24 14.92
C GLU A 265 12.92 -9.75 14.67
N PHE A 266 12.43 -9.20 13.55
CA PHE A 266 12.55 -7.79 13.19
C PHE A 266 11.93 -6.91 14.26
N TYR A 267 10.76 -7.26 14.78
CA TYR A 267 10.11 -6.54 15.86
C TYR A 267 11.02 -6.46 17.11
N TYR A 268 11.60 -7.58 17.56
CA TYR A 268 12.46 -7.56 18.75
C TYR A 268 13.80 -6.86 18.52
N LYS A 269 14.36 -6.94 17.31
CA LYS A 269 15.58 -6.20 16.95
C LYS A 269 15.28 -4.69 16.83
N GLY A 270 14.23 -4.31 16.12
CA GLY A 270 13.72 -2.94 16.02
C GLY A 270 13.45 -2.34 17.38
N LYS A 271 12.79 -3.08 18.28
CA LYS A 271 12.61 -2.69 19.69
C LYS A 271 13.93 -2.36 20.38
N ARG A 272 14.96 -3.20 20.24
CA ARG A 272 16.29 -2.96 20.84
C ARG A 272 16.95 -1.71 20.25
N ILE A 273 16.86 -1.53 18.94
CA ILE A 273 17.41 -0.36 18.23
C ILE A 273 16.74 0.93 18.73
N VAL A 274 15.40 0.96 18.76
CA VAL A 274 14.63 2.12 19.21
C VAL A 274 14.89 2.40 20.69
N LEU A 275 14.87 1.40 21.58
CA LEU A 275 15.17 1.63 23.00
C LEU A 275 16.59 2.13 23.24
N LYS A 276 17.59 1.63 22.50
CA LYS A 276 18.97 2.14 22.57
C LYS A 276 19.02 3.60 22.13
N PHE A 277 18.34 3.96 21.04
CA PHE A 277 18.22 5.33 20.58
C PHE A 277 17.55 6.24 21.61
N PHE A 278 16.43 5.82 22.20
CA PHE A 278 15.75 6.60 23.25
C PHE A 278 16.65 6.82 24.47
N LYS A 279 17.43 5.82 24.88
CA LYS A 279 18.40 5.96 25.98
C LYS A 279 19.57 6.88 25.61
N GLU A 280 20.10 6.76 24.39
CA GLU A 280 21.22 7.56 23.86
C GLU A 280 20.91 9.06 23.86
N TYR A 281 19.66 9.43 23.57
CA TYR A 281 19.22 10.82 23.45
C TYR A 281 18.29 11.27 24.60
N ASP A 282 18.24 10.50 25.70
CA ASP A 282 17.40 10.77 26.89
C ASP A 282 15.94 11.14 26.56
N ILE A 283 15.34 10.41 25.61
CA ILE A 283 13.97 10.67 25.16
C ILE A 283 13.00 10.08 26.18
N PRO A 284 12.09 10.89 26.75
CA PRO A 284 11.25 10.44 27.86
C PRO A 284 10.22 9.39 27.41
N LEU A 285 10.13 8.31 28.19
CA LEU A 285 9.15 7.24 28.04
C LEU A 285 8.25 7.20 29.28
N LYS A 286 6.93 7.04 29.07
CA LYS A 286 6.03 6.71 30.18
C LYS A 286 5.85 5.20 30.29
N GLU A 287 6.26 4.63 31.41
CA GLU A 287 5.95 3.25 31.76
C GLU A 287 4.50 3.11 32.27
N TYR A 288 3.81 2.08 31.79
CA TYR A 288 2.52 1.62 32.28
C TYR A 288 2.55 0.10 32.46
N ARG A 289 2.08 -0.39 33.61
CA ARG A 289 1.92 -1.82 33.88
C ARG A 289 0.46 -2.22 33.75
N ASP A 290 0.20 -3.26 32.96
CA ASP A 290 -1.15 -3.80 32.85
C ASP A 290 -1.51 -4.73 34.03
N SER A 291 -2.74 -5.24 34.03
CA SER A 291 -3.22 -6.15 35.08
C SER A 291 -2.48 -7.48 35.16
N ALA A 292 -1.72 -7.84 34.11
CA ALA A 292 -0.84 -9.01 34.08
C ALA A 292 0.62 -8.62 34.41
N ASN A 293 0.85 -7.44 35.00
CA ASN A 293 2.16 -6.89 35.34
C ASN A 293 3.13 -6.74 34.14
N ARG A 294 2.61 -6.72 32.91
CA ARG A 294 3.44 -6.50 31.71
C ARG A 294 3.72 -5.01 31.56
N ARG A 295 4.98 -4.68 31.27
CA ARG A 295 5.43 -3.31 31.03
C ARG A 295 5.14 -2.87 29.60
N HIS A 296 4.54 -1.69 29.48
CA HIS A 296 4.25 -1.00 28.24
C HIS A 296 4.88 0.39 28.30
N PHE A 297 5.46 0.85 27.20
CA PHE A 297 6.03 2.20 27.08
C PHE A 297 5.16 3.04 26.17
N PHE A 298 4.95 4.30 26.57
CA PHE A 298 4.08 5.25 25.92
C PHE A 298 4.83 6.56 25.63
N ILE A 299 4.50 7.18 24.50
CA ILE A 299 5.07 8.44 24.03
C ILE A 299 3.97 9.40 23.59
N THR A 300 4.25 10.69 23.69
CA THR A 300 3.36 11.74 23.19
C THR A 300 3.37 11.75 21.67
N HIS A 301 2.36 12.39 21.05
CA HIS A 301 2.34 12.59 19.61
C HIS A 301 3.55 13.38 19.12
N GLU A 302 3.91 14.45 19.81
CA GLU A 302 5.09 15.26 19.50
C GLU A 302 6.38 14.43 19.45
N ILE A 303 6.61 13.57 20.47
CA ILE A 303 7.77 12.68 20.48
C ILE A 303 7.71 11.70 19.31
N PHE A 304 6.57 11.07 19.06
CA PHE A 304 6.40 10.13 17.95
C PHE A 304 6.76 10.79 16.61
N GLU A 305 6.19 11.95 16.32
CA GLU A 305 6.43 12.68 15.06
C GLU A 305 7.89 13.10 14.91
N ARG A 306 8.55 13.53 16.00
CA ARG A 306 9.97 13.93 15.99
C ARG A 306 10.91 12.75 15.72
N VAL A 307 10.59 11.56 16.20
CA VAL A 307 11.53 10.42 16.17
C VAL A 307 11.22 9.39 15.08
N LYS A 308 9.99 9.30 14.58
CA LYS A 308 9.55 8.19 13.73
C LYS A 308 10.44 7.96 12.51
N SER A 309 10.83 9.03 11.80
CA SER A 309 11.68 8.92 10.61
C SER A 309 13.10 8.48 10.94
N VAL A 310 13.69 8.98 12.02
CA VAL A 310 15.04 8.59 12.47
C VAL A 310 15.05 7.16 12.98
N CYS A 311 14.02 6.75 13.73
CA CYS A 311 13.84 5.37 14.17
C CYS A 311 13.69 4.42 12.98
N LEU A 312 12.88 4.79 11.98
CA LEU A 312 12.72 4.03 10.74
C LEU A 312 14.07 3.88 10.03
N GLN A 313 14.78 4.98 9.77
CA GLN A 313 16.09 4.96 9.10
C GLN A 313 17.12 4.10 9.87
N ARG A 314 17.17 4.20 11.20
CA ARG A 314 18.06 3.37 12.03
C ARG A 314 17.66 1.89 12.00
N CYS A 315 16.36 1.59 11.95
CA CYS A 315 15.87 0.21 11.81
C CYS A 315 16.23 -0.34 10.44
N ILE A 316 15.96 0.40 9.35
CA ILE A 316 16.41 0.07 7.99
C ILE A 316 17.91 -0.20 8.00
N ALA A 317 18.72 0.77 8.35
CA ALA A 317 20.18 0.64 8.29
C ALA A 317 20.75 -0.56 9.06
N LYS A 318 20.15 -0.97 10.19
CA LYS A 318 20.67 -2.06 11.03
C LYS A 318 20.02 -3.42 10.80
N LEU A 319 18.74 -3.44 10.44
CA LEU A 319 18.04 -4.69 10.13
C LEU A 319 18.44 -5.10 8.72
N GLU A 320 18.28 -4.20 7.76
CA GLU A 320 18.61 -4.46 6.37
C GLU A 320 20.09 -4.82 6.21
N SER A 321 21.03 -4.10 6.82
CA SER A 321 22.45 -4.48 6.73
C SER A 321 22.69 -5.92 7.16
N LYS A 322 22.08 -6.35 8.27
CA LYS A 322 22.29 -7.69 8.83
C LYS A 322 21.66 -8.79 7.97
N TYR A 323 20.50 -8.53 7.36
CA TYR A 323 19.82 -9.53 6.51
C TYR A 323 20.33 -9.52 5.09
N LEU A 324 20.79 -8.36 4.60
CA LEU A 324 21.37 -8.23 3.29
C LEU A 324 22.86 -8.56 3.27
N GLU A 325 23.60 -8.58 4.38
CA GLU A 325 25.04 -8.93 4.38
C GLU A 325 25.28 -10.28 3.67
N GLY A 326 24.58 -11.33 4.08
CA GLY A 326 24.65 -12.63 3.40
C GLY A 326 24.12 -12.60 1.96
N TYR A 327 23.13 -11.74 1.66
CA TYR A 327 22.65 -11.56 0.29
C TYR A 327 23.67 -10.81 -0.60
N TRP A 328 24.39 -9.82 -0.05
CA TRP A 328 25.40 -9.06 -0.78
C TRP A 328 26.63 -9.92 -1.05
N GLU A 329 27.04 -10.74 -0.08
CA GLU A 329 28.06 -11.77 -0.27
C GLU A 329 27.63 -12.75 -1.36
N PHE A 330 26.41 -13.29 -1.26
CA PHE A 330 25.83 -14.18 -2.27
C PHE A 330 25.76 -13.54 -3.66
N LYS A 331 25.26 -12.30 -3.75
CA LYS A 331 25.13 -11.54 -5.00
C LYS A 331 26.51 -11.27 -5.61
N ALA A 332 27.48 -10.87 -4.80
CA ALA A 332 28.84 -10.61 -5.27
C ALA A 332 29.50 -11.88 -5.78
N PHE A 333 29.33 -13.00 -5.07
CA PHE A 333 29.86 -14.30 -5.47
C PHE A 333 29.23 -14.79 -6.79
N TYR A 334 27.92 -14.65 -6.95
CA TYR A 334 27.19 -15.04 -8.16
C TYR A 334 26.90 -13.86 -9.10
N ALA A 335 27.78 -12.86 -9.17
CA ALA A 335 27.56 -11.66 -10.00
C ALA A 335 27.73 -11.90 -11.51
N GLN A 336 28.35 -13.03 -11.89
CA GLN A 336 28.66 -13.39 -13.26
C GLN A 336 27.87 -14.63 -13.68
N CYS A 337 27.27 -14.58 -14.88
CA CYS A 337 26.63 -15.76 -15.46
C CYS A 337 27.67 -16.85 -15.71
N PRO A 338 27.51 -18.05 -15.15
CA PRO A 338 28.51 -19.11 -15.31
C PRO A 338 28.61 -19.60 -16.75
N ILE A 339 27.55 -19.39 -17.56
CA ILE A 339 27.43 -19.86 -18.94
C ILE A 339 27.98 -18.83 -19.95
N CYS A 340 27.42 -17.62 -19.99
CA CYS A 340 27.79 -16.62 -21.00
C CYS A 340 28.78 -15.56 -20.48
N LYS A 341 29.21 -15.66 -19.21
CA LYS A 341 30.18 -14.79 -18.55
C LYS A 341 29.79 -13.31 -18.50
N THR A 342 28.54 -12.96 -18.81
CA THR A 342 28.01 -11.59 -18.63
C THR A 342 27.98 -11.25 -17.14
N TYR A 343 28.60 -10.13 -16.78
CA TYR A 343 28.54 -9.55 -15.45
C TYR A 343 27.22 -8.82 -15.23
N ASP A 344 26.91 -8.57 -13.96
CA ASP A 344 25.73 -7.85 -13.51
C ASP A 344 24.44 -8.58 -13.91
N ILE A 345 24.39 -9.89 -13.57
CA ILE A 345 23.12 -10.62 -13.59
C ILE A 345 22.11 -9.79 -12.83
N ASN A 346 21.05 -9.38 -13.54
CA ASN A 346 19.97 -8.53 -13.07
C ASN A 346 19.63 -8.85 -11.61
N ASP A 347 19.77 -7.86 -10.71
CA ASP A 347 19.46 -7.94 -9.28
C ASP A 347 18.19 -8.74 -8.97
N LYS A 348 17.20 -8.63 -9.86
CA LYS A 348 15.94 -9.37 -9.75
C LYS A 348 16.15 -10.90 -9.69
N VAL A 349 17.03 -11.46 -10.51
CA VAL A 349 17.27 -12.91 -10.57
C VAL A 349 17.97 -13.39 -9.30
N CYS A 350 19.04 -12.72 -8.86
CA CYS A 350 19.71 -13.08 -7.60
C CYS A 350 18.76 -12.96 -6.40
N GLN A 351 17.88 -11.93 -6.39
CA GLN A 351 16.84 -11.80 -5.38
C GLN A 351 15.83 -12.95 -5.44
N GLU A 352 15.40 -13.36 -6.64
CA GLU A 352 14.49 -14.49 -6.81
C GLU A 352 15.11 -15.78 -6.26
N PHE A 353 16.34 -16.13 -6.65
CA PHE A 353 17.01 -17.32 -6.11
C PHE A 353 17.21 -17.25 -4.58
N TYR A 354 17.59 -16.09 -4.05
CA TYR A 354 17.92 -15.98 -2.63
C TYR A 354 16.69 -15.84 -1.72
N PHE A 355 15.62 -15.17 -2.17
CA PHE A 355 14.46 -14.86 -1.35
C PHE A 355 13.19 -15.65 -1.70
N SER A 356 13.10 -16.33 -2.85
CA SER A 356 11.91 -17.09 -3.24
C SER A 356 11.93 -18.52 -2.71
N GLU A 357 10.80 -18.98 -2.18
CA GLU A 357 10.61 -20.38 -1.80
C GLU A 357 10.67 -21.34 -3.01
N ASN A 358 10.30 -20.88 -4.20
CA ASN A 358 10.28 -21.71 -5.42
C ASN A 358 11.69 -22.18 -5.82
N TYR A 359 12.72 -21.45 -5.39
CA TYR A 359 14.11 -21.74 -5.68
C TYR A 359 14.88 -22.25 -4.46
N ASN A 360 14.21 -22.70 -3.39
CA ASN A 360 14.89 -23.08 -2.15
C ASN A 360 15.92 -24.20 -2.34
N TYR A 361 15.62 -25.18 -3.20
CA TYR A 361 16.58 -26.24 -3.55
C TYR A 361 17.85 -25.65 -4.19
N PHE A 362 17.70 -24.79 -5.20
CA PHE A 362 18.83 -24.13 -5.84
C PHE A 362 19.58 -23.20 -4.89
N LYS A 363 18.86 -22.48 -4.02
CA LYS A 363 19.45 -21.61 -3.01
C LYS A 363 20.35 -22.39 -2.06
N GLU A 364 19.90 -23.53 -1.55
CA GLU A 364 20.69 -24.36 -0.63
C GLU A 364 21.98 -24.85 -1.30
N LEU A 365 21.88 -25.33 -2.55
CA LEU A 365 23.05 -25.71 -3.35
C LEU A 365 24.02 -24.54 -3.58
N LEU A 366 23.51 -23.36 -3.97
CA LEU A 366 24.34 -22.16 -4.19
C LEU A 366 25.01 -21.69 -2.89
N LEU A 367 24.33 -21.80 -1.74
CA LEU A 367 24.94 -21.46 -0.45
C LEU A 367 26.03 -22.46 -0.06
N GLU A 368 25.82 -23.76 -0.29
CA GLU A 368 26.84 -24.79 -0.08
C GLU A 368 28.06 -24.59 -0.98
N GLY A 369 27.84 -24.32 -2.28
CA GLY A 369 28.92 -24.03 -3.22
C GLY A 369 29.75 -22.82 -2.80
N MET A 370 29.09 -21.73 -2.38
CA MET A 370 29.74 -20.52 -1.90
C MET A 370 30.56 -20.75 -0.61
N GLN A 371 30.16 -21.68 0.25
CA GLN A 371 30.90 -22.02 1.47
C GLN A 371 32.12 -22.90 1.20
N ASN A 372 32.07 -23.70 0.13
CA ASN A 372 33.10 -24.67 -0.21
C ASN A 372 34.18 -24.11 -1.16
N ALA A 373 33.96 -22.94 -1.76
CA ALA A 373 34.88 -22.32 -2.71
C ALA A 373 35.16 -20.85 -2.39
N GLY A 374 36.39 -20.39 -2.68
CA GLY A 374 36.79 -18.99 -2.50
C GLY A 374 36.30 -18.06 -3.60
N SER A 375 35.93 -18.62 -4.76
CA SER A 375 35.48 -17.89 -5.94
C SER A 375 34.52 -18.70 -6.80
N LEU A 376 33.76 -18.05 -7.68
CA LEU A 376 32.86 -18.74 -8.61
C LEU A 376 33.65 -19.58 -9.62
N GLU A 377 34.84 -19.12 -10.01
CA GLU A 377 35.75 -19.80 -10.93
C GLU A 377 36.21 -21.16 -10.39
N GLU A 378 36.35 -21.33 -9.08
CA GLU A 378 36.69 -22.63 -8.47
C GLU A 378 35.58 -23.68 -8.59
N LEU A 379 34.33 -23.24 -8.77
CA LEU A 379 33.16 -24.12 -8.94
C LEU A 379 32.86 -24.44 -10.41
N ASN A 380 33.56 -23.81 -11.34
CA ASN A 380 33.34 -23.94 -12.77
C ASN A 380 34.60 -24.42 -13.48
N ASP A 381 34.47 -25.27 -14.50
CA ASP A 381 35.59 -25.67 -15.35
C ASP A 381 35.21 -25.61 -16.83
N GLU A 382 36.08 -26.09 -17.72
CA GLU A 382 35.83 -26.08 -19.17
C GLU A 382 34.65 -27.00 -19.58
N SER A 383 34.30 -27.97 -18.74
CA SER A 383 33.26 -28.98 -18.99
C SER A 383 31.98 -28.77 -18.18
N TYR A 384 32.04 -28.04 -17.07
CA TYR A 384 30.98 -27.91 -16.09
C TYR A 384 30.71 -26.46 -15.69
N TYR A 385 29.43 -26.11 -15.55
CA TYR A 385 29.00 -24.82 -15.01
C TYR A 385 28.25 -24.98 -13.70
N PHE A 386 28.43 -24.02 -12.80
CA PHE A 386 27.74 -23.87 -11.53
C PHE A 386 27.55 -22.39 -11.20
N GLY A 387 26.34 -21.96 -10.89
CA GLY A 387 26.03 -20.59 -10.50
C GLY A 387 24.67 -20.13 -10.97
N ILE A 388 24.37 -18.84 -10.86
CA ILE A 388 23.08 -18.27 -11.29
C ILE A 388 23.17 -17.90 -12.77
N PRO A 389 22.46 -18.56 -13.70
CA PRO A 389 22.46 -18.14 -15.10
C PRO A 389 21.67 -16.84 -15.28
N CYS A 390 22.07 -16.01 -16.26
CA CYS A 390 21.24 -14.88 -16.66
C CYS A 390 19.89 -15.37 -17.23
N PRO A 391 18.84 -14.52 -17.32
CA PRO A 391 17.50 -14.95 -17.75
C PRO A 391 17.49 -15.75 -19.06
N ASP A 392 18.26 -15.33 -20.06
CA ASP A 392 18.35 -16.02 -21.34
C ASP A 392 18.98 -17.41 -21.21
N CYS A 393 20.06 -17.53 -20.44
CA CYS A 393 20.70 -18.82 -20.17
C CYS A 393 19.81 -19.71 -19.30
N PHE A 394 19.17 -19.18 -18.26
CA PHE A 394 18.29 -19.94 -17.39
C PHE A 394 17.07 -20.45 -18.14
N SER A 395 16.50 -19.67 -19.07
CA SER A 395 15.43 -20.13 -19.96
C SER A 395 15.82 -21.38 -20.76
N LEU A 396 17.10 -21.48 -21.15
CA LEU A 396 17.65 -22.58 -21.92
C LEU A 396 17.92 -23.81 -21.05
N VAL A 397 18.59 -23.65 -19.90
CA VAL A 397 19.08 -24.80 -19.11
C VAL A 397 18.12 -25.25 -18.01
N ARG A 398 17.25 -24.36 -17.53
CA ARG A 398 16.32 -24.56 -16.40
C ARG A 398 16.99 -25.13 -15.13
N ASN A 399 18.28 -24.89 -14.96
CA ASN A 399 19.10 -25.39 -13.86
C ASN A 399 20.23 -24.41 -13.55
N ILE A 400 20.82 -24.52 -12.35
CA ILE A 400 21.97 -23.72 -11.91
C ILE A 400 23.32 -24.42 -12.14
N GLN A 401 23.28 -25.70 -12.49
CA GLN A 401 24.47 -26.50 -12.68
C GLN A 401 24.27 -27.56 -13.77
N GLY A 402 25.34 -27.93 -14.47
CA GLY A 402 25.30 -28.94 -15.51
C GLY A 402 26.54 -28.96 -16.39
N ARG A 403 26.59 -29.85 -17.38
CA ARG A 403 27.69 -29.92 -18.34
C ARG A 403 27.45 -28.97 -19.50
N PHE A 404 28.51 -28.35 -20.01
CA PHE A 404 28.42 -27.52 -21.21
C PHE A 404 28.01 -28.32 -22.45
N GLU A 405 28.33 -29.62 -22.50
CA GLU A 405 27.89 -30.54 -23.55
C GLU A 405 26.35 -30.64 -23.63
N ASP A 406 25.66 -30.71 -22.49
CA ASP A 406 24.20 -30.79 -22.43
C ASP A 406 23.56 -29.48 -22.91
N LEU A 407 24.14 -28.34 -22.54
CA LEU A 407 23.71 -27.03 -23.04
C LEU A 407 23.83 -26.93 -24.57
N GLU A 408 24.95 -27.41 -25.12
CA GLU A 408 25.18 -27.38 -26.56
C GLU A 408 24.20 -28.30 -27.29
N LEU A 409 23.87 -29.46 -26.71
CA LEU A 409 22.84 -30.34 -27.23
C LEU A 409 21.46 -29.67 -27.27
N VAL A 410 21.07 -28.94 -26.22
CA VAL A 410 19.81 -28.16 -26.18
C VAL A 410 19.80 -27.10 -27.27
N LYS A 411 20.90 -26.34 -27.44
CA LYS A 411 21.01 -25.32 -28.49
C LYS A 411 20.85 -25.93 -29.88
N GLN A 412 21.56 -27.03 -30.14
CA GLN A 412 21.46 -27.76 -31.40
C GLN A 412 20.04 -28.26 -31.65
N PHE A 413 19.37 -28.77 -30.63
CA PHE A 413 17.98 -29.21 -30.71
C PHE A 413 17.03 -28.08 -31.08
N VAL A 414 17.12 -26.95 -30.37
CA VAL A 414 16.27 -25.77 -30.62
C VAL A 414 16.50 -25.22 -32.03
N ILE A 415 17.74 -25.20 -32.51
CA ILE A 415 18.07 -24.73 -33.87
C ILE A 415 17.53 -25.71 -34.92
N ALA A 416 17.80 -27.00 -34.76
CA ALA A 416 17.40 -28.04 -35.71
C ALA A 416 15.88 -28.11 -35.90
N TYR A 417 15.11 -27.87 -34.84
CA TYR A 417 13.64 -27.93 -34.86
C TYR A 417 12.97 -26.56 -34.80
N SER A 418 13.71 -25.49 -35.13
CA SER A 418 13.20 -24.12 -35.12
C SER A 418 12.15 -23.81 -36.18
N VAL A 419 11.96 -24.69 -37.17
CA VAL A 419 11.01 -24.52 -38.27
C VAL A 419 10.04 -25.71 -38.32
N CYS A 420 8.74 -25.41 -38.42
CA CYS A 420 7.70 -26.42 -38.50
C CYS A 420 7.79 -27.21 -39.82
N PRO A 421 7.78 -28.55 -39.80
CA PRO A 421 7.84 -29.36 -41.02
C PRO A 421 6.53 -29.35 -41.83
N VAL A 422 5.42 -28.89 -41.24
CA VAL A 422 4.08 -28.89 -41.86
C VAL A 422 3.79 -27.58 -42.58
N CYS A 423 4.00 -26.45 -41.89
CA CYS A 423 3.65 -25.12 -42.41
C CYS A 423 4.85 -24.21 -42.66
N HIS A 424 6.07 -24.67 -42.34
CA HIS A 424 7.33 -23.92 -42.50
C HIS A 424 7.43 -22.60 -41.70
N ALA A 425 6.49 -22.34 -40.79
CA ALA A 425 6.59 -21.24 -39.84
C ALA A 425 7.64 -21.52 -38.75
N LYS A 426 8.18 -20.46 -38.15
CA LYS A 426 9.12 -20.57 -37.02
C LYS A 426 8.40 -21.08 -35.77
N ASN A 427 8.97 -22.09 -35.11
CA ASN A 427 8.50 -22.58 -33.82
C ASN A 427 8.85 -21.60 -32.69
N HIS A 428 7.97 -21.53 -31.70
CA HIS A 428 8.26 -20.84 -30.44
C HIS A 428 9.37 -21.57 -29.70
N LYS A 429 10.34 -20.81 -29.17
CA LYS A 429 11.51 -21.38 -28.48
C LYS A 429 11.08 -22.12 -27.22
N GLU A 430 10.12 -21.55 -26.50
CA GLU A 430 9.57 -22.07 -25.25
C GLU A 430 8.95 -23.46 -25.46
N TYR A 431 8.18 -23.63 -26.53
CA TYR A 431 7.59 -24.91 -26.91
C TYR A 431 8.65 -26.01 -27.16
N LEU A 432 9.75 -25.67 -27.85
CA LEU A 432 10.84 -26.61 -28.11
C LEU A 432 11.60 -26.98 -26.84
N LEU A 433 11.75 -26.03 -25.92
CA LEU A 433 12.40 -26.28 -24.62
C LEU A 433 11.50 -27.14 -23.72
N ASP A 434 10.20 -26.87 -23.66
CA ASP A 434 9.25 -27.71 -22.94
C ASP A 434 9.29 -29.14 -23.47
N PHE A 435 9.24 -29.31 -24.79
CA PHE A 435 9.39 -30.61 -25.43
C PHE A 435 10.69 -31.32 -25.04
N PHE A 436 11.82 -30.59 -24.97
CA PHE A 436 13.12 -31.17 -24.62
C PHE A 436 13.19 -31.62 -23.15
N TYR A 437 12.54 -30.90 -22.24
CA TYR A 437 12.60 -31.17 -20.80
C TYR A 437 11.46 -32.07 -20.28
N GLU A 438 10.47 -32.40 -21.11
CA GLU A 438 9.39 -33.33 -20.75
C GLU A 438 9.88 -34.79 -20.72
N ASP A 439 9.82 -35.40 -19.53
CA ASP A 439 10.21 -36.80 -19.32
C ASP A 439 9.30 -37.80 -20.05
N GLU A 440 8.01 -37.48 -20.22
CA GLU A 440 7.03 -38.33 -20.91
C GLU A 440 7.39 -38.57 -22.39
N ARG A 441 8.22 -37.69 -22.96
CA ARG A 441 8.67 -37.75 -24.36
C ARG A 441 10.14 -38.15 -24.50
N ALA A 442 10.75 -38.73 -23.46
CA ALA A 442 12.17 -39.07 -23.45
C ALA A 442 12.60 -39.94 -24.66
N GLU A 443 11.82 -40.96 -25.03
CA GLU A 443 12.14 -41.82 -26.19
C GLU A 443 12.12 -41.05 -27.52
N LEU A 444 11.11 -40.19 -27.70
CA LEU A 444 10.95 -39.37 -28.91
C LEU A 444 12.05 -38.29 -29.00
N LYS A 445 12.39 -37.67 -27.87
CA LYS A 445 13.52 -36.75 -27.75
C LYS A 445 14.83 -37.41 -28.16
N GLU A 446 15.12 -38.60 -27.64
CA GLU A 446 16.33 -39.36 -27.99
C GLU A 446 16.39 -39.70 -29.48
N LEU A 447 15.25 -40.07 -30.08
CA LEU A 447 15.15 -40.30 -31.52
C LEU A 447 15.47 -39.02 -32.31
N LEU A 448 14.86 -37.90 -31.93
CA LEU A 448 15.09 -36.60 -32.57
C LEU A 448 16.54 -36.14 -32.42
N ILE A 449 17.17 -36.34 -31.26
CA ILE A 449 18.59 -36.02 -31.03
C ILE A 449 19.49 -36.86 -31.94
N LYS A 450 19.25 -38.18 -32.06
CA LYS A 450 19.98 -39.05 -33.00
C LYS A 450 19.82 -38.60 -34.44
N ASN A 451 18.67 -38.02 -34.79
CA ASN A 451 18.39 -37.52 -36.14
C ASN A 451 19.10 -36.21 -36.46
N ILE A 452 19.38 -35.34 -35.47
CA ILE A 452 20.20 -34.13 -35.68
C ILE A 452 21.55 -34.52 -36.30
N LYS A 453 22.18 -35.58 -35.79
CA LYS A 453 23.47 -36.09 -36.30
C LYS A 453 23.39 -36.73 -37.69
N ASN A 454 22.18 -37.12 -38.13
CA ASN A 454 21.93 -37.84 -39.37
C ASN A 454 21.17 -37.01 -40.43
N HIS A 455 21.00 -35.70 -40.22
CA HIS A 455 20.17 -34.81 -41.04
C HIS A 455 20.44 -34.94 -42.56
N ASN A 456 21.72 -34.96 -42.95
CA ASN A 456 22.17 -35.08 -44.35
C ASN A 456 21.73 -36.38 -45.04
N ARG A 457 21.40 -37.43 -44.28
CA ARG A 457 20.90 -38.71 -44.83
C ARG A 457 19.41 -38.65 -45.14
N TYR A 458 18.64 -37.93 -44.33
CA TYR A 458 17.19 -37.82 -44.49
C TYR A 458 16.78 -36.81 -45.55
N GLU A 459 17.54 -35.73 -45.72
CA GLU A 459 17.37 -34.80 -46.85
C GLU A 459 17.48 -35.50 -48.20
N LYS A 460 18.43 -36.44 -48.35
CA LYS A 460 18.60 -37.25 -49.58
C LYS A 460 17.42 -38.18 -49.88
N LEU A 461 16.58 -38.46 -48.87
CA LEU A 461 15.42 -39.33 -48.98
C LEU A 461 14.11 -38.54 -49.04
N ASN A 462 14.15 -37.20 -49.10
CA ASN A 462 12.96 -36.32 -49.02
C ASN A 462 12.07 -36.59 -47.80
N ILE A 463 12.65 -37.03 -46.68
CA ILE A 463 11.91 -37.22 -45.42
C ILE A 463 12.05 -35.95 -44.58
N ASN A 464 10.93 -35.25 -44.36
CA ASN A 464 10.91 -34.04 -43.54
C ASN A 464 10.64 -34.41 -42.06
N LEU A 465 11.71 -34.55 -41.29
CA LEU A 465 11.65 -34.82 -39.85
C LEU A 465 11.65 -33.49 -39.09
N GLY A 466 10.66 -33.27 -38.23
CA GLY A 466 10.63 -32.08 -37.39
C GLY A 466 9.55 -32.13 -36.33
N ILE A 467 9.48 -31.06 -35.53
CA ILE A 467 8.44 -30.87 -34.52
C ILE A 467 7.41 -29.89 -35.09
N PRO A 468 6.13 -30.28 -35.24
CA PRO A 468 5.09 -29.39 -35.73
C PRO A 468 4.89 -28.20 -34.77
N CYS A 469 4.55 -27.02 -35.30
CA CYS A 469 4.22 -25.88 -34.45
C CYS A 469 2.92 -26.14 -33.67
N CYS A 470 2.66 -25.34 -32.63
CA CYS A 470 1.50 -25.51 -31.77
C CYS A 470 0.17 -25.61 -32.53
N LEU A 471 -0.02 -24.76 -33.55
CA LEU A 471 -1.23 -24.78 -34.40
C LEU A 471 -1.32 -26.06 -35.22
N CYS A 472 -0.24 -26.47 -35.88
CA CYS A 472 -0.24 -27.70 -36.67
C CYS A 472 -0.36 -28.95 -35.79
N PHE A 473 0.18 -28.93 -34.57
CA PHE A 473 0.01 -30.02 -33.62
C PHE A 473 -1.47 -30.16 -33.23
N GLU A 474 -2.13 -29.05 -32.88
CA GLU A 474 -3.55 -29.04 -32.54
C GLU A 474 -4.44 -29.48 -33.71
N GLU A 475 -4.15 -29.01 -34.93
CA GLU A 475 -4.86 -29.42 -36.14
C GLU A 475 -4.69 -30.91 -36.47
N LEU A 476 -3.50 -31.48 -36.24
CA LEU A 476 -3.20 -32.87 -36.59
C LEU A 476 -3.71 -33.87 -35.54
N PHE A 477 -3.70 -33.49 -34.26
CA PHE A 477 -3.94 -34.41 -33.15
C PHE A 477 -5.21 -34.08 -32.34
N GLY A 478 -5.87 -32.95 -32.60
CA GLY A 478 -7.14 -32.57 -31.95
C GLY A 478 -6.99 -32.18 -30.48
N GLU A 479 -5.76 -31.97 -30.01
CA GLU A 479 -5.43 -31.59 -28.64
C GLU A 479 -4.47 -30.39 -28.66
N PRO A 480 -4.69 -29.34 -27.85
CA PRO A 480 -3.70 -28.30 -27.71
C PRO A 480 -2.40 -28.92 -27.16
N PRO A 481 -1.22 -28.55 -27.68
CA PRO A 481 0.04 -29.05 -27.12
C PRO A 481 0.05 -28.71 -25.63
N ALA A 482 0.40 -29.69 -24.78
CA ALA A 482 0.49 -29.51 -23.34
C ALA A 482 1.50 -28.38 -23.02
N MET A 483 1.04 -27.14 -23.00
CA MET A 483 1.79 -26.03 -22.46
C MET A 483 1.56 -26.06 -20.97
N ASN A 484 2.57 -26.51 -20.22
CA ASN A 484 2.63 -26.13 -18.82
C ASN A 484 2.67 -24.61 -18.77
N LEU A 485 1.58 -24.00 -18.31
CA LEU A 485 1.48 -22.57 -18.00
C LEU A 485 2.46 -22.22 -16.87
N LEU A 486 3.75 -22.20 -17.18
CA LEU A 486 4.77 -21.47 -16.41
C LEU A 486 4.70 -19.96 -16.70
N ALA A 487 3.80 -19.53 -17.59
CA ALA A 487 3.53 -18.12 -17.89
C ALA A 487 2.87 -17.35 -16.72
N ASP A 488 2.41 -18.03 -15.67
CA ASP A 488 1.96 -17.37 -14.42
C ASP A 488 3.10 -17.19 -13.39
N LEU A 489 4.37 -17.47 -13.76
CA LEU A 489 5.53 -17.41 -12.86
C LEU A 489 6.76 -16.64 -13.41
N ILE A 490 6.58 -15.73 -14.39
CA ILE A 490 7.63 -14.76 -14.81
C ILE A 490 7.24 -13.32 -14.49
#